data_AF-A0A8T2RUV6-F1
#
_entry.id   AF-A0A8T2RUV6-F1
#
_cell.length_a   1.000
_cell.length_b   1.000
_cell.length_c   1.000
_cell.angle_alpha   90.00
_cell.angle_beta   90.00
_cell.angle_gamma   90.00
#
_symmetry.space_group_name_H-M   'P 1'
#
loop_
_entity.id
_entity.type
_entity.pdbx_description
1 polymer ?
#
loop_
_entity_poly.entity_id
_entity_poly.type
_entity_poly.pdbx_seq_one_letter_code
_entity_poly.pdbx_strand_id
1 'polypeptide(L)'
;MYLKPSDGREPMYGAAVHLLELHGTSLDRLQVLEALSLDMPLQLAYETIARMFRSGVHKHRQGQISKHLMRAENFEARLSRLEQRSRHVSITDETFCGSCLTKFGTKLFAFYPNDSAVCYKCFRNSGSTVDPVTGCNFEKGVDPIYKD
;
A
#
# COMPACT_ATOMS: atom_id res chain seq x y z
N MET A 1 11.20 -15.46 -41.42
CA MET A 1 10.35 -14.58 -42.27
C MET A 1 10.98 -13.20 -42.52
N TYR A 2 11.42 -12.40 -41.53
CA TYR A 2 12.15 -11.13 -41.78
C TYR A 2 13.67 -11.22 -41.59
N LEU A 3 14.14 -11.78 -40.47
CA LEU A 3 15.58 -11.89 -40.16
C LEU A 3 16.26 -13.09 -40.84
N LYS A 4 15.51 -14.18 -41.03
CA LYS A 4 15.92 -15.39 -41.77
C LYS A 4 14.77 -15.82 -42.69
N PRO A 5 14.74 -15.38 -43.96
CA PRO A 5 13.77 -15.82 -44.95
C PRO A 5 14.07 -17.26 -45.39
N SER A 6 13.04 -18.10 -45.58
CA SER A 6 13.18 -19.50 -46.05
C SER A 6 13.46 -19.60 -47.55
N ASP A 7 13.15 -18.56 -48.30
CA ASP A 7 13.02 -18.62 -49.77
C ASP A 7 14.28 -18.12 -50.51
N GLY A 8 15.43 -18.07 -49.81
CA GLY A 8 16.70 -17.53 -50.35
C GLY A 8 16.72 -16.01 -50.56
N ARG A 9 15.69 -15.29 -50.12
CA ARG A 9 15.62 -13.82 -50.16
C ARG A 9 16.53 -13.19 -49.12
N GLU A 10 16.98 -11.97 -49.39
CA GLU A 10 17.75 -11.19 -48.43
C GLU A 10 16.92 -10.83 -47.18
N PRO A 11 17.56 -10.75 -46.01
CA PRO A 11 16.91 -10.33 -44.78
C PRO A 11 16.31 -8.92 -44.88
N MET A 12 15.10 -8.76 -44.35
CA MET A 12 14.37 -7.50 -44.34
C MET A 12 14.60 -6.75 -43.02
N TYR A 13 15.84 -6.31 -42.78
CA TYR A 13 16.23 -5.71 -41.50
C TYR A 13 15.43 -4.47 -41.12
N GLY A 14 15.13 -3.58 -42.07
CA GLY A 14 14.32 -2.39 -41.79
C GLY A 14 12.90 -2.70 -41.31
N ALA A 15 12.24 -3.69 -41.90
CA ALA A 15 10.92 -4.14 -41.47
C ALA A 15 10.97 -4.80 -40.07
N ALA A 16 12.03 -5.56 -39.78
CA ALA A 16 12.23 -6.14 -38.46
C ALA A 16 12.45 -5.06 -37.38
N VAL A 17 13.25 -4.02 -37.66
CA VAL A 17 13.44 -2.89 -36.74
C VAL A 17 12.13 -2.14 -36.51
N HIS A 18 11.37 -1.89 -37.57
CA HIS A 18 10.08 -1.22 -37.44
C HIS A 18 9.08 -1.99 -36.56
N LEU A 19 9.06 -3.32 -36.65
CA LEU A 19 8.26 -4.16 -35.75
C LEU A 19 8.74 -4.06 -34.29
N LEU A 20 10.07 -4.03 -34.07
CA LEU A 20 10.64 -3.83 -32.73
C LEU A 20 10.31 -2.44 -32.18
N GLU A 21 10.19 -1.41 -33.01
CA GLU A 21 9.77 -0.09 -32.57
C GLU A 21 8.32 -0.07 -32.08
N LEU A 22 7.43 -0.72 -32.84
CA LEU A 22 6.00 -0.76 -32.53
C LEU A 22 5.69 -1.63 -31.29
N HIS A 23 6.34 -2.79 -31.18
CA HIS A 23 5.95 -3.83 -30.22
C HIS A 23 7.08 -4.30 -29.29
N GLY A 24 8.29 -3.76 -29.42
CA GLY A 24 9.45 -4.26 -28.66
C GLY A 24 9.29 -4.21 -27.15
N THR A 25 8.54 -3.24 -26.62
CA THR A 25 8.38 -3.09 -25.16
C THR A 25 7.52 -4.18 -24.49
N SER A 26 6.82 -5.00 -25.26
CA SER A 26 6.03 -6.16 -24.80
C SER A 26 6.68 -7.51 -25.12
N LEU A 27 7.79 -7.51 -25.86
CA LEU A 27 8.52 -8.73 -26.19
C LEU A 27 9.51 -9.11 -25.08
N ASP A 28 9.83 -10.40 -25.01
CA ASP A 28 10.93 -10.87 -24.18
C ASP A 28 12.26 -10.37 -24.76
N ARG A 29 13.02 -9.62 -23.94
CA ARG A 29 14.23 -8.93 -24.36
C ARG A 29 15.38 -9.89 -24.69
N LEU A 30 15.45 -11.04 -24.00
CA LEU A 30 16.45 -12.07 -24.25
C LEU A 30 16.15 -12.79 -25.56
N GLN A 31 14.89 -13.18 -25.78
CA GLN A 31 14.46 -13.80 -27.03
C GLN A 31 14.67 -12.88 -28.23
N VAL A 32 14.44 -11.57 -28.07
CA VAL A 32 14.74 -10.59 -29.12
C VAL A 32 16.24 -10.60 -29.43
N LEU A 33 17.12 -10.62 -28.43
CA LEU A 33 18.56 -10.62 -28.64
C LEU A 33 19.05 -11.91 -29.33
N GLU A 34 18.50 -13.06 -28.94
CA GLU A 34 18.81 -14.37 -29.53
C GLU A 34 18.32 -14.49 -30.98
N ALA A 35 17.22 -13.79 -31.32
CA ALA A 35 16.65 -13.81 -32.66
C ALA A 35 17.42 -12.96 -33.68
N LEU A 36 18.19 -11.96 -33.22
CA LEU A 36 19.02 -11.13 -34.09
C LEU A 36 20.15 -11.97 -34.70
N SER A 37 20.28 -11.95 -36.02
CA SER A 37 21.42 -12.60 -36.69
C SER A 37 22.71 -11.83 -36.39
N LEU A 38 23.83 -12.56 -36.28
CA LEU A 38 25.17 -11.95 -36.16
C LEU A 38 25.51 -11.05 -37.37
N ASP A 39 24.89 -11.33 -38.52
CA ASP A 39 25.04 -10.57 -39.76
C ASP A 39 24.18 -9.30 -39.81
N MET A 40 23.28 -9.08 -38.84
CA MET A 40 22.45 -7.88 -38.80
C MET A 40 23.29 -6.67 -38.36
N PRO A 41 23.29 -5.56 -39.12
CA PRO A 41 23.96 -4.34 -38.71
C PRO A 41 23.33 -3.80 -37.42
N LEU A 42 24.06 -3.89 -36.31
CA LEU A 42 23.57 -3.46 -34.99
C LEU A 42 23.17 -1.98 -34.98
N GLN A 43 23.86 -1.15 -35.76
CA GLN A 43 23.58 0.28 -35.88
C GLN A 43 22.13 0.55 -36.31
N LEU A 44 21.54 -0.34 -37.12
CA LEU A 44 20.17 -0.18 -37.61
C LEU A 44 19.12 -0.35 -36.50
N ALA A 45 19.41 -1.17 -35.49
CA ALA A 45 18.48 -1.52 -34.43
C ALA A 45 18.86 -0.95 -33.06
N TYR A 46 20.04 -0.33 -32.94
CA TYR A 46 20.65 0.06 -31.66
C TYR A 46 19.72 0.92 -30.79
N GLU A 47 19.15 1.98 -31.36
CA GLU A 47 18.27 2.89 -30.60
C GLU A 47 17.03 2.17 -30.06
N THR A 48 16.41 1.33 -30.91
CA THR A 48 15.21 0.57 -30.59
C THR A 48 15.48 -0.46 -29.51
N ILE A 49 16.57 -1.22 -29.62
CA ILE A 49 17.02 -2.19 -28.62
C ILE A 49 17.33 -1.46 -27.30
N ALA A 50 18.13 -0.38 -27.34
CA ALA A 50 18.48 0.39 -26.15
C ALA A 50 17.24 0.97 -25.46
N ARG A 51 16.23 1.42 -26.21
CA ARG A 51 14.94 1.89 -25.67
C ARG A 51 14.16 0.76 -25.01
N MET A 52 14.07 -0.39 -25.65
CA MET A 52 13.40 -1.58 -25.13
C MET A 52 14.01 -2.06 -23.81
N PHE A 53 15.34 -2.18 -23.75
CA PHE A 53 16.04 -2.62 -22.54
C PHE A 53 15.89 -1.61 -21.39
N ARG A 54 16.04 -0.31 -21.66
CA ARG A 54 15.81 0.76 -20.67
C ARG A 54 14.38 0.74 -20.15
N SER A 55 13.39 0.57 -21.03
CA SER A 55 11.98 0.43 -20.64
C SER A 55 11.76 -0.76 -19.70
N GLY A 56 12.37 -1.91 -19.98
CA GLY A 56 12.27 -3.08 -19.12
C GLY A 56 12.88 -2.88 -17.73
N VAL A 57 14.04 -2.22 -17.64
CA VAL A 57 14.66 -1.85 -16.35
C VAL A 57 13.77 -0.87 -15.59
N HIS A 58 13.23 0.13 -16.28
CA HIS A 58 12.33 1.11 -15.68
C HIS A 58 11.05 0.46 -15.15
N LYS A 59 10.38 -0.39 -15.95
CA LYS A 59 9.20 -1.17 -15.54
C LYS A 59 9.50 -2.04 -14.32
N HIS A 60 10.66 -2.71 -14.29
CA HIS A 60 11.08 -3.52 -13.14
C HIS A 60 11.22 -2.68 -11.87
N ARG A 61 11.95 -1.55 -11.95
CA ARG A 61 12.13 -0.63 -10.80
C ARG A 61 10.81 -0.06 -10.33
N GLN A 62 9.97 0.40 -11.25
CA GLN A 62 8.63 0.92 -10.94
C GLN A 62 7.76 -0.14 -10.25
N GLY A 63 7.82 -1.38 -10.72
CA GLY A 63 7.15 -2.52 -10.09
C GLY A 63 7.64 -2.80 -8.67
N GLN A 64 8.96 -2.74 -8.43
CA GLN A 64 9.50 -2.87 -7.07
C GLN A 64 9.03 -1.74 -6.16
N ILE A 65 9.09 -0.49 -6.62
CA ILE A 65 8.62 0.68 -5.86
C ILE A 65 7.16 0.49 -5.46
N SER A 66 6.28 0.22 -6.44
CA SER A 66 4.85 -0.01 -6.19
C SER A 66 4.62 -1.17 -5.21
N LYS A 67 5.29 -2.31 -5.41
CA LYS A 67 5.21 -3.47 -4.52
C LYS A 67 5.60 -3.13 -3.09
N HIS A 68 6.67 -2.38 -2.89
CA HIS A 68 7.16 -2.03 -1.56
C HIS A 68 6.26 -0.99 -0.87
N LEU A 69 5.73 -0.02 -1.61
CA LEU A 69 4.74 0.93 -1.08
C LEU A 69 3.48 0.20 -0.60
N MET A 70 2.91 -0.68 -1.43
CA MET A 70 1.72 -1.48 -1.07
C MET A 70 1.98 -2.38 0.14
N ARG A 71 3.22 -2.90 0.28
CA ARG A 71 3.61 -3.68 1.46
C ARG A 71 3.67 -2.83 2.73
N ALA A 72 4.20 -1.61 2.65
CA ALA A 72 4.28 -0.69 3.77
C ALA A 72 2.87 -0.30 4.25
N GLU A 73 1.99 0.10 3.33
CA GLU A 73 0.60 0.45 3.65
C GLU A 73 -0.17 -0.72 4.27
N ASN A 74 -0.08 -1.92 3.70
CA ASN A 74 -0.70 -3.11 4.29
C ASN A 74 -0.09 -3.48 5.65
N PHE A 75 1.19 -3.20 5.88
CA PHE A 75 1.81 -3.41 7.19
C PHE A 75 1.25 -2.44 8.23
N GLU A 76 1.15 -1.15 7.88
CA GLU A 76 0.57 -0.10 8.73
C GLU A 76 -0.89 -0.39 9.09
N ALA A 77 -1.71 -0.77 8.10
CA ALA A 77 -3.11 -1.17 8.34
C ALA A 77 -3.22 -2.38 9.28
N ARG A 78 -2.30 -3.36 9.15
CA ARG A 78 -2.26 -4.51 10.06
C ARG A 78 -1.83 -4.11 11.47
N LEU A 79 -0.85 -3.22 11.59
CA LEU A 79 -0.38 -2.71 12.88
C LEU A 79 -1.53 -1.99 13.60
N SER A 80 -2.18 -1.03 12.93
CA SER A 80 -3.35 -0.32 13.47
C SER A 80 -4.45 -1.29 13.92
N ARG A 81 -4.72 -2.34 13.14
CA ARG A 81 -5.68 -3.38 13.54
C ARG A 81 -5.24 -4.17 14.77
N LEU A 82 -3.95 -4.49 14.89
CA LEU A 82 -3.42 -5.19 16.06
C LEU A 82 -3.46 -4.30 17.30
N GLU A 83 -3.09 -3.03 17.17
CA GLU A 83 -3.18 -2.03 18.24
C GLU A 83 -4.62 -1.97 18.75
N GLN A 84 -5.60 -1.76 17.87
CA GLN A 84 -7.02 -1.72 18.25
C GLN A 84 -7.51 -3.03 18.89
N ARG A 85 -7.02 -4.19 18.47
CA ARG A 85 -7.36 -5.49 19.09
C ARG A 85 -6.67 -5.72 20.44
N SER A 86 -5.51 -5.11 20.64
CA SER A 86 -4.75 -5.21 21.88
C SER A 86 -5.26 -4.26 22.97
N ARG A 87 -5.99 -3.22 22.58
CA ARG A 87 -6.67 -2.30 23.49
C ARG A 87 -7.61 -3.08 24.39
N HIS A 88 -7.37 -2.98 25.69
CA HIS A 88 -8.20 -3.53 26.73
C HIS A 88 -8.16 -2.59 27.92
N VAL A 89 -9.24 -2.56 28.70
CA VAL A 89 -9.28 -1.86 29.98
C VAL A 89 -9.45 -2.88 31.08
N SER A 90 -8.55 -2.83 32.07
CA SER A 90 -8.61 -3.69 33.25
C SER A 90 -9.31 -2.95 34.39
N ILE A 91 -10.39 -3.53 34.90
CA ILE A 91 -11.13 -3.02 36.06
C ILE A 91 -10.74 -3.82 37.29
N THR A 92 -10.18 -3.13 38.27
CA THR A 92 -9.78 -3.67 39.57
C THR A 92 -10.59 -2.98 40.68
N ASP A 93 -10.52 -3.49 41.91
CA ASP A 93 -11.22 -2.89 43.06
C ASP A 93 -10.77 -1.46 43.39
N GLU A 94 -9.59 -1.06 42.89
CA GLU A 94 -9.00 0.27 43.03
C GLU A 94 -9.27 1.17 41.82
N THR A 95 -10.13 0.76 40.88
CA THR A 95 -10.51 1.63 39.76
C THR A 95 -11.56 2.66 40.16
N PHE A 96 -11.36 3.88 39.64
CA PHE A 96 -12.20 5.03 39.92
C PHE A 96 -12.84 5.55 38.63
N CYS A 97 -14.01 6.17 38.77
CA CYS A 97 -14.63 6.94 37.70
C CYS A 97 -13.73 8.10 37.30
N GLY A 98 -13.36 8.20 36.02
CA GLY A 98 -12.52 9.29 35.52
C GLY A 98 -13.18 10.68 35.63
N SER A 99 -14.50 10.76 35.81
CA SER A 99 -15.24 12.02 35.89
C SER A 99 -15.48 12.48 37.34
N CYS A 100 -16.04 11.62 38.19
CA CYS A 100 -16.39 11.98 39.57
C CYS A 100 -15.45 11.41 40.64
N LEU A 101 -14.39 10.72 40.23
CA LEU A 101 -13.36 10.13 41.10
C LEU A 101 -13.92 9.20 42.19
N THR A 102 -15.10 8.62 41.98
CA THR A 102 -15.69 7.64 42.89
C THR A 102 -15.24 6.24 42.49
N LYS A 103 -14.83 5.41 43.46
CA LYS A 103 -14.51 3.98 43.22
C LYS A 103 -15.67 3.24 42.57
N PHE A 104 -15.38 2.37 41.61
CA PHE A 104 -16.39 1.49 41.01
C PHE A 104 -16.85 0.43 42.00
N GLY A 105 -15.94 -0.36 42.57
CA GLY A 105 -16.32 -1.50 43.42
C GLY A 105 -17.32 -2.40 42.68
N THR A 106 -18.50 -2.61 43.27
CA THR A 106 -19.59 -3.42 42.67
C THR A 106 -20.58 -2.62 41.82
N LYS A 107 -20.32 -1.33 41.56
CA LYS A 107 -21.24 -0.45 40.83
C LYS A 107 -21.14 -0.63 39.32
N LEU A 108 -22.24 -0.37 38.61
CA LEU A 108 -22.26 -0.32 37.15
C LEU A 108 -21.35 0.80 36.61
N PHE A 109 -20.63 0.50 35.55
CA PHE A 109 -19.73 1.39 34.84
C PHE A 109 -19.97 1.31 33.32
N ALA A 110 -19.41 2.27 32.58
CA ALA A 110 -19.43 2.35 31.14
C ALA A 110 -18.06 2.78 30.61
N PHE A 111 -17.76 2.38 29.38
CA PHE A 111 -16.54 2.78 28.66
C PHE A 111 -16.87 3.61 27.44
N TYR A 112 -15.99 4.57 27.14
CA TYR A 112 -15.99 5.31 25.90
C TYR A 112 -14.94 4.75 24.92
N PRO A 113 -15.07 5.02 23.61
CA PRO A 113 -14.13 4.55 22.58
C PRO A 113 -12.66 4.97 22.75
N ASN A 114 -12.37 5.94 23.64
CA ASN A 114 -11.02 6.40 24.00
C ASN A 114 -10.49 5.74 25.28
N ASP A 115 -11.09 4.63 25.72
CA ASP A 115 -10.73 3.85 26.93
C ASP A 115 -11.04 4.54 28.27
N SER A 116 -11.70 5.71 28.27
CA SER A 116 -12.20 6.34 29.49
C SER A 116 -13.29 5.50 30.15
N ALA A 117 -13.11 5.22 31.45
CA ALA A 117 -14.07 4.51 32.28
C ALA A 117 -14.84 5.47 33.20
N VAL A 118 -16.16 5.41 33.19
CA VAL A 118 -17.03 6.25 34.04
C VAL A 118 -18.08 5.43 34.76
N CYS A 119 -18.55 5.92 35.90
CA CYS A 119 -19.67 5.26 36.58
C CYS A 119 -20.97 5.50 35.80
N TYR A 120 -21.95 4.60 35.98
CA TYR A 120 -23.21 4.69 35.26
C TYR A 120 -23.98 6.01 35.48
N LYS A 121 -23.80 6.66 36.64
CA LYS A 121 -24.38 7.98 36.92
C LYS A 121 -23.79 9.07 36.01
N CYS A 122 -22.47 9.12 35.85
CA CYS A 122 -21.81 10.05 34.94
C CYS A 122 -22.20 9.76 33.49
N PHE A 123 -22.21 8.47 33.09
CA PHE A 123 -22.67 8.07 31.77
C PHE A 123 -24.10 8.54 31.47
N ARG A 124 -25.05 8.37 32.40
CA ARG A 124 -26.44 8.80 32.21
C ARG A 124 -26.57 10.31 32.00
N ASN A 125 -25.71 11.10 32.62
CA ASN A 125 -25.72 12.55 32.50
C ASN A 125 -25.11 13.04 31.18
N SER A 126 -24.09 12.33 30.68
CA SER A 126 -23.30 12.75 29.50
C SER A 126 -23.72 12.06 28.21
N GLY A 127 -24.38 10.91 28.29
CA GLY A 127 -24.75 10.07 27.16
C GLY A 127 -23.55 9.33 26.54
N SER A 128 -23.78 8.63 25.43
CA SER A 128 -22.75 7.85 24.72
C SER A 128 -21.88 8.68 23.78
N THR A 129 -22.28 9.92 23.48
CA THR A 129 -21.67 10.74 22.42
C THR A 129 -20.47 11.54 22.90
N VAL A 130 -20.46 12.00 24.16
CA VAL A 130 -19.39 12.85 24.70
C VAL A 130 -18.82 12.21 25.95
N ASP A 131 -17.50 12.00 25.97
CA ASP A 131 -16.79 11.54 27.16
C ASP A 131 -16.69 12.68 28.19
N PRO A 132 -17.24 12.54 29.42
CA PRO A 132 -17.15 13.57 30.45
C PRO A 132 -15.77 13.71 31.09
N VAL A 133 -14.83 12.82 30.81
CA VAL A 133 -13.44 12.90 31.30
C VAL A 133 -12.62 13.83 30.40
N THR A 134 -12.64 13.56 29.09
CA THR A 134 -11.81 14.27 28.11
C THR A 134 -12.54 15.36 27.34
N GLY A 135 -13.88 15.35 27.34
CA GLY A 135 -14.71 16.21 26.48
C GLY A 135 -14.75 15.77 25.02
N CYS A 136 -14.15 14.62 24.67
CA CYS A 136 -14.15 14.10 23.30
C CYS A 136 -15.58 13.78 22.83
N ASN A 137 -15.95 14.30 21.65
CA ASN A 137 -17.23 14.04 21.00
C ASN A 137 -17.04 13.04 19.87
N PHE A 138 -17.64 11.85 20.00
CA PHE A 138 -17.47 10.74 19.05
C PHE A 138 -18.35 10.82 17.81
N GLU A 139 -19.32 11.75 17.74
CA GLU A 139 -20.15 11.99 16.55
C GLU A 139 -19.51 12.94 15.55
N LYS A 140 -18.63 13.84 16.01
CA LYS A 140 -18.03 14.87 15.13
C LYS A 140 -16.88 14.37 14.26
N GLY A 141 -16.46 13.12 14.47
CA GLY A 141 -15.32 12.53 13.78
C GLY A 141 -14.00 13.18 14.18
N VAL A 142 -12.98 12.36 14.35
CA VAL A 142 -11.58 12.69 14.63
C VAL A 142 -11.22 12.83 16.11
N ASP A 143 -10.54 11.78 16.59
CA ASP A 143 -9.63 11.80 17.73
C ASP A 143 -8.58 12.91 17.54
N PRO A 144 -8.33 13.77 18.53
CA PRO A 144 -7.31 14.83 18.45
C PRO A 144 -5.86 14.31 18.48
N ILE A 145 -5.62 12.99 18.34
CA ILE A 145 -4.35 12.34 18.65
C ILE A 145 -3.33 12.42 17.50
N TYR A 146 -3.74 12.72 16.26
CA TYR A 146 -2.81 12.95 15.14
C TYR A 146 -3.00 14.37 14.59
N LYS A 147 -2.22 15.30 15.12
CA LYS A 147 -1.88 16.57 14.46
C LYS A 147 -0.38 16.54 14.17
N ASP A 148 -0.04 16.34 12.91
CA ASP A 148 1.26 16.74 12.34
C ASP A 148 1.30 18.27 12.17
#